data_AF-A0A9N9HJS2-F1
#
_entry.id   AF-A0A9N9HJS2-F1
#
_cell.length_a   1.000
_cell.length_b   1.000
_cell.length_c   1.000
_cell.angle_alpha   90.00
_cell.angle_beta   90.00
_cell.angle_gamma   90.00
#
_symmetry.space_group_name_H-M   'P 1'
#
loop_
_entity.id
_entity.type
_entity.pdbx_description
1 polymer ?
#
loop_
_entity_poly.entity_id
_entity_poly.type
_entity_poly.pdbx_seq_one_letter_code
_entity_poly.pdbx_strand_id
1 'polypeptide(L)'
;VPWLDNLLTDKEYEELYYLTPEMKKESELELKIYLSSILKDLITEKDQEINVIDQKEAAAMDEANILKQELIAIINSLLSSVNISDSSKYHGLKQKNCNQLQEIIQSIRDLHNEQDGLEDE
;
A
#
# COMPACT_ATOMS: atom_id res chain seq x y z
N VAL A 1 -17.41 5.74 63.19
CA VAL A 1 -17.57 5.75 61.71
C VAL A 1 -16.52 4.82 61.14
N PRO A 2 -16.84 3.86 60.25
CA PRO A 2 -15.97 2.71 59.95
C PRO A 2 -14.61 3.04 59.32
N TRP A 3 -14.40 4.30 58.92
CA TRP A 3 -13.17 4.81 58.30
C TRP A 3 -12.16 5.40 59.29
N LEU A 4 -12.43 5.37 60.59
CA LEU A 4 -11.50 5.88 61.61
C LEU A 4 -10.43 4.87 62.03
N ASP A 5 -10.56 3.61 61.63
CA ASP A 5 -9.64 2.52 61.98
C ASP A 5 -8.83 2.03 60.76
N ASN A 6 -8.43 2.93 59.86
CA ASN A 6 -7.42 2.60 58.83
C ASN A 6 -6.04 2.55 59.51
N LEU A 7 -5.76 1.44 60.20
CA LEU A 7 -4.45 1.12 60.77
C LEU A 7 -3.50 0.53 59.71
N LEU A 8 -3.40 1.20 58.56
CA LEU A 8 -2.29 0.93 57.64
C LEU A 8 -1.09 1.73 58.12
N THR A 9 0.04 1.04 58.25
CA THR A 9 1.33 1.68 58.46
C THR A 9 1.70 2.51 57.23
N ASP A 10 2.53 3.54 57.42
CA ASP A 10 3.02 4.36 56.30
C ASP A 10 3.63 3.49 55.18
N LYS A 11 4.26 2.37 55.55
CA LYS A 11 4.82 1.41 54.61
C LYS A 11 3.75 0.71 53.76
N GLU A 12 2.67 0.25 54.38
CA GLU A 12 1.56 -0.38 53.64
C GLU A 12 0.83 0.64 52.76
N TYR A 13 0.79 1.92 53.16
CA TYR A 13 0.29 3.01 52.33
C TYR A 13 1.16 3.26 51.10
N GLU A 14 2.48 3.26 51.27
CA GLU A 14 3.44 3.40 50.17
C GLU A 14 3.38 2.22 49.20
N GLU A 15 3.25 0.99 49.71
CA GLU A 15 3.11 -0.23 48.89
C GLU A 15 1.80 -0.26 48.07
N LEU A 16 0.75 0.47 48.48
CA LEU A 16 -0.50 0.59 47.73
C LEU A 16 -0.42 1.58 46.56
N TYR A 17 0.36 2.65 46.71
CA TYR A 17 0.45 3.71 45.70
C TYR A 17 1.66 3.60 44.77
N TYR A 18 2.74 2.98 45.23
CA TYR A 18 3.98 2.85 44.45
C TYR A 18 4.29 1.39 44.12
N LEU A 19 4.82 1.20 42.91
CA LEU A 19 5.32 -0.11 42.49
C LEU A 19 6.45 -0.55 43.42
N THR A 20 6.28 -1.73 44.02
CA THR A 20 7.34 -2.35 44.80
C THR A 20 8.53 -2.68 43.89
N PRO A 21 9.74 -2.83 44.45
CA PRO A 21 10.91 -3.26 43.69
C PRO A 21 10.68 -4.57 42.91
N GLU A 22 9.93 -5.50 43.48
CA GLU A 22 9.57 -6.77 42.84
C GLU A 22 8.69 -6.55 41.62
N MET A 23 7.67 -5.70 41.72
CA MET A 23 6.79 -5.35 40.60
C MET A 23 7.56 -4.66 39.47
N LYS A 24 8.47 -3.75 39.80
CA LYS A 24 9.33 -3.09 38.80
C LYS A 24 10.22 -4.09 38.09
N LYS A 25 10.83 -5.00 38.85
CA LYS A 25 11.70 -6.04 38.30
C LYS A 25 10.94 -6.99 37.37
N GLU A 26 9.72 -7.38 37.73
CA GLU A 26 8.86 -8.20 36.88
C GLU A 26 8.50 -7.47 35.59
N SER A 27 8.07 -6.21 35.68
CA SER A 27 7.75 -5.38 34.52
C SER A 27 8.95 -5.21 33.56
N GLU A 28 10.15 -4.99 34.10
CA GLU A 28 11.37 -4.94 33.31
C GLU A 28 11.70 -6.28 32.62
N LEU A 29 11.43 -7.39 33.29
CA LEU A 29 11.63 -8.73 32.73
C LEU A 29 10.66 -8.99 31.58
N GLU A 30 9.37 -8.71 31.78
CA GLU A 30 8.34 -8.82 30.75
C GLU A 30 8.68 -7.96 29.53
N LEU A 31 9.10 -6.72 29.75
CA LEU A 31 9.52 -5.83 28.66
C LEU A 31 10.71 -6.40 27.89
N LYS A 32 11.72 -6.93 28.59
CA LYS A 32 12.88 -7.57 27.93
C LYS A 32 12.47 -8.79 27.11
N ILE A 33 11.56 -9.61 27.62
CA ILE A 33 11.04 -10.79 26.89
C ILE A 33 10.31 -10.33 25.63
N TYR A 34 9.43 -9.35 25.75
CA TYR A 34 8.67 -8.81 24.62
C TYR A 34 9.59 -8.24 23.52
N LEU A 35 10.53 -7.39 23.89
CA LEU A 35 11.50 -6.82 22.96
C LEU A 35 12.39 -7.88 22.32
N SER A 36 12.79 -8.90 23.08
CA SER A 36 13.58 -10.02 22.55
C SER A 36 12.79 -10.83 21.52
N SER A 37 11.49 -11.02 21.73
CA SER A 37 10.60 -11.67 20.76
C SER A 37 10.55 -10.88 19.46
N ILE A 38 10.28 -9.56 19.53
CA ILE A 38 10.23 -8.70 18.34
C ILE A 38 11.56 -8.73 17.59
N LEU A 39 12.69 -8.62 18.29
CA LEU A 39 14.00 -8.65 17.65
C LEU A 39 14.26 -9.98 16.93
N LYS A 40 13.83 -11.10 17.51
CA LYS A 40 13.94 -12.41 16.88
C LYS A 40 13.11 -12.49 15.60
N ASP A 41 11.89 -11.97 15.63
CA ASP A 41 11.00 -11.96 14.47
C ASP A 41 11.59 -11.08 13.35
N LEU A 42 12.10 -9.89 13.70
CA LEU A 42 12.76 -8.99 12.74
C LEU A 42 14.04 -9.56 12.14
N ILE A 43 14.86 -10.26 12.93
CA ILE A 43 16.04 -10.96 12.41
C ILE A 43 15.62 -12.06 11.44
N THR A 44 14.58 -12.82 11.80
CA THR A 44 14.04 -13.88 10.95
C THR A 44 13.51 -13.32 9.63
N GLU A 45 12.77 -12.21 9.67
CA GLU A 45 12.26 -11.53 8.47
C GLU A 45 13.40 -10.97 7.61
N LYS A 46 14.42 -10.37 8.24
CA LYS A 46 15.60 -9.86 7.51
C LYS A 46 16.39 -10.95 6.81
N ASP A 47 16.51 -12.13 7.42
CA ASP A 47 17.26 -13.26 6.87
C ASP A 47 16.47 -14.03 5.81
N GLN A 48 15.19 -13.68 5.57
CA GLN A 48 14.44 -14.20 4.43
C GLN A 48 14.95 -13.57 3.13
N GLU A 49 15.14 -14.41 2.11
CA GLU A 49 15.62 -14.01 0.78
C GLU A 49 14.65 -13.04 0.07
N ILE A 50 13.37 -13.09 0.44
CA ILE A 50 12.32 -12.21 -0.05
C ILE A 50 11.47 -11.85 1.17
N ASN A 51 11.51 -10.60 1.61
CA ASN A 51 10.65 -10.14 2.68
C ASN A 51 9.25 -9.76 2.12
N VAL A 52 8.30 -9.48 3.01
CA VAL A 52 6.92 -9.14 2.64
C VAL A 52 6.84 -7.84 1.81
N ILE A 53 7.78 -6.92 2.00
CA ILE A 53 7.87 -5.67 1.23
C ILE A 53 8.31 -5.98 -0.21
N ASP A 54 9.32 -6.82 -0.40
CA ASP A 54 9.80 -7.23 -1.72
C ASP A 54 8.69 -7.91 -2.54
N GLN A 55 7.89 -8.78 -1.90
CA GLN A 55 6.72 -9.40 -2.54
C GLN A 55 5.68 -8.37 -2.96
N LYS A 56 5.44 -7.36 -2.12
CA LYS A 56 4.43 -6.33 -2.37
C LYS A 56 4.86 -5.37 -3.48
N GLU A 57 6.16 -5.05 -3.55
CA GLU A 57 6.72 -4.25 -4.65
C GLU A 57 6.66 -5.01 -5.98
N ALA A 58 7.00 -6.30 -5.98
CA ALA A 58 6.90 -7.15 -7.17
C ALA A 58 5.45 -7.24 -7.67
N ALA A 59 4.49 -7.50 -6.78
CA ALA A 59 3.07 -7.56 -7.15
C ALA A 59 2.55 -6.22 -7.71
N ALA A 60 2.93 -5.09 -7.12
CA ALA A 60 2.55 -3.77 -7.63
C ALA A 60 3.14 -3.50 -9.02
N MET A 61 4.37 -3.95 -9.29
CA MET A 61 4.99 -3.82 -10.60
C MET A 61 4.32 -4.71 -11.65
N ASP A 62 3.90 -5.92 -11.27
CA ASP A 62 3.13 -6.83 -12.13
C ASP A 62 1.75 -6.26 -12.45
N GLU A 63 1.01 -5.73 -11.46
CA GLU A 63 -0.28 -5.06 -11.67
C GLU A 63 -0.15 -3.87 -12.63
N ALA A 64 0.87 -3.02 -12.44
CA ALA A 64 1.13 -1.89 -13.32
C ALA A 64 1.46 -2.33 -14.77
N ASN A 65 2.20 -3.43 -14.92
CA ASN A 65 2.51 -4.02 -16.23
C ASN A 65 1.26 -4.60 -16.90
N ILE A 66 0.38 -5.27 -16.16
CA ILE A 66 -0.90 -5.80 -16.67
C ILE A 66 -1.77 -4.64 -17.16
N LEU A 67 -1.98 -3.61 -16.33
CA LEU A 67 -2.76 -2.42 -16.71
C LEU A 67 -2.22 -1.76 -17.98
N LYS A 68 -0.89 -1.66 -18.11
CA LYS A 68 -0.25 -1.12 -19.31
C LYS A 68 -0.56 -1.96 -20.55
N GLN A 69 -0.53 -3.29 -20.46
CA GLN A 69 -0.87 -4.18 -21.59
C GLN A 69 -2.34 -4.06 -21.98
N GLU A 70 -3.25 -3.95 -21.00
CA GLU A 70 -4.68 -3.74 -21.26
C GLU A 70 -4.96 -2.43 -21.98
N LEU A 71 -4.33 -1.33 -21.54
CA LEU A 71 -4.45 -0.03 -22.23
C LEU A 71 -3.95 -0.11 -23.67
N ILE A 72 -2.84 -0.81 -23.93
CA ILE A 72 -2.34 -1.03 -25.29
C ILE A 72 -3.34 -1.85 -26.12
N ALA A 73 -3.94 -2.89 -25.53
CA ALA A 73 -4.95 -3.70 -26.21
C ALA A 73 -6.19 -2.89 -26.59
N ILE A 74 -6.68 -2.03 -25.68
CA ILE A 74 -7.79 -1.11 -25.92
C ILE A 74 -7.46 -0.15 -27.07
N ILE A 75 -6.29 0.48 -27.06
CA ILE A 75 -5.86 1.39 -28.13
C ILE A 75 -5.85 0.67 -29.48
N ASN A 76 -5.27 -0.53 -29.55
CA ASN A 76 -5.22 -1.31 -30.80
C ASN A 76 -6.62 -1.67 -31.31
N SER A 77 -7.53 -2.04 -30.40
CA SER A 77 -8.93 -2.31 -30.74
C SER A 77 -9.62 -1.07 -31.31
N LEU A 78 -9.45 0.10 -30.68
CA LEU A 78 -10.04 1.36 -31.13
C LEU A 78 -9.47 1.80 -32.48
N LEU A 79 -8.16 1.67 -32.69
CA LEU A 79 -7.54 1.98 -33.99
C LEU A 79 -8.09 1.09 -35.11
N SER A 80 -8.37 -0.19 -34.81
CA SER A 80 -8.95 -1.12 -35.78
C SER A 80 -10.41 -0.78 -36.12
N SER A 81 -11.18 -0.27 -35.15
CA SER A 81 -12.58 0.10 -35.39
C SER A 81 -12.73 1.43 -36.13
N VAL A 82 -11.83 2.38 -35.93
CA VAL A 82 -11.95 3.75 -36.49
C VAL A 82 -11.24 3.87 -37.86
N ASN A 83 -10.63 2.80 -38.40
CA ASN A 83 -9.93 2.78 -39.69
C ASN A 83 -9.00 3.99 -39.92
N ILE A 84 -8.33 4.43 -38.85
CA ILE A 84 -7.54 5.67 -38.86
C ILE A 84 -6.26 5.43 -39.66
N SER A 85 -6.15 6.06 -40.83
CA SER A 85 -4.94 6.01 -41.68
C SER A 85 -3.70 6.63 -41.00
N ASP A 86 -3.89 7.39 -39.93
CA ASP A 86 -2.84 7.98 -39.07
C ASP A 86 -2.26 7.00 -38.02
N SER A 87 -2.35 5.68 -38.24
CA SER A 87 -1.79 4.65 -37.35
C SER A 87 -0.29 4.84 -37.04
N SER A 88 0.45 5.60 -37.87
CA SER A 88 1.85 5.95 -37.62
C SER A 88 2.05 6.92 -36.44
N LYS A 89 1.07 7.78 -36.12
CA LYS A 89 1.13 8.72 -34.98
C LYS A 89 1.10 8.01 -33.63
N TYR A 90 0.56 6.79 -33.62
CA TYR A 90 0.45 5.93 -32.45
C TYR A 90 1.55 4.88 -32.38
N HIS A 91 2.63 5.03 -33.17
CA HIS A 91 3.78 4.13 -33.05
C HIS A 91 4.45 4.26 -31.67
N GLY A 92 5.02 3.15 -31.20
CA GLY A 92 5.74 3.11 -29.93
C GLY A 92 4.88 3.10 -28.65
N LEU A 93 3.66 2.56 -28.70
CA LEU A 93 2.80 2.41 -27.50
C LEU A 93 3.51 1.68 -26.34
N LYS A 94 4.38 0.72 -26.67
CA LYS A 94 5.16 -0.03 -25.67
C LYS A 94 6.10 0.85 -24.84
N GLN A 95 6.59 1.97 -25.39
CA GLN A 95 7.49 2.89 -24.67
C GLN A 95 6.75 3.97 -23.87
N LYS A 96 5.43 4.10 -24.03
CA LYS A 96 4.62 5.11 -23.32
C LYS A 96 4.27 4.65 -21.90
N ASN A 97 4.06 5.61 -21.01
CA ASN A 97 3.54 5.37 -19.66
C ASN A 97 1.99 5.33 -19.65
N CYS A 98 1.37 4.90 -18.55
CA CYS A 98 -0.08 4.73 -18.48
C CYS A 98 -0.86 6.03 -18.73
N ASN A 99 -0.39 7.17 -18.21
CA ASN A 99 -1.05 8.47 -18.43
C ASN A 99 -1.03 8.86 -19.91
N GLN A 100 0.11 8.68 -20.57
CA GLN A 100 0.25 8.92 -22.01
C GLN A 100 -0.64 7.99 -22.85
N LEU A 101 -0.82 6.73 -22.42
CA LEU A 101 -1.73 5.80 -23.08
C LEU A 101 -3.20 6.23 -22.88
N GLN A 102 -3.57 6.72 -21.71
CA GLN A 102 -4.92 7.26 -21.45
C GLN A 102 -5.20 8.54 -22.26
N GLU A 103 -4.25 9.45 -22.37
CA GLU A 103 -4.34 10.64 -23.22
C GLU A 103 -4.55 10.27 -24.70
N ILE A 104 -3.88 9.21 -25.17
CA ILE A 104 -4.08 8.67 -26.51
C ILE A 104 -5.50 8.11 -26.69
N ILE A 105 -6.00 7.32 -25.73
CA ILE A 105 -7.37 6.79 -25.79
C ILE A 105 -8.38 7.94 -25.87
N GLN A 106 -8.18 8.99 -25.06
CA GLN A 106 -9.06 10.16 -25.07
C GLN A 106 -8.99 10.91 -26.40
N SER A 107 -7.78 11.11 -26.95
CA SER A 107 -7.60 11.74 -28.27
C SER A 107 -8.30 10.97 -29.39
N ILE A 108 -8.23 9.63 -29.38
CA ILE A 108 -8.94 8.78 -30.36
C ILE A 108 -10.45 8.91 -30.22
N ARG A 109 -10.95 8.97 -28.98
CA ARG A 109 -12.39 9.14 -28.70
C ARG A 109 -12.90 10.51 -29.15
N ASP A 110 -12.14 11.57 -28.90
CA ASP A 110 -12.52 12.93 -29.30
C ASP A 110 -12.61 13.04 -30.84
N LEU A 111 -11.65 12.45 -31.57
CA LEU A 111 -11.70 12.37 -33.03
C LEU A 111 -12.95 11.63 -33.56
N HIS A 112 -13.37 10.57 -32.87
CA HIS A 112 -14.59 9.84 -33.24
C HIS A 112 -15.85 10.68 -33.01
N ASN A 113 -15.91 11.39 -31.87
CA ASN A 113 -17.07 12.24 -31.53
C ASN A 113 -17.20 13.47 -32.45
N GLU A 114 -16.09 14.00 -32.96
CA GLU A 114 -16.11 15.08 -33.96
C GLU A 114 -16.60 14.61 -35.35
N GLN A 115 -16.40 13.34 -35.70
CA GLN A 115 -16.87 12.77 -36.97
C GLN A 115 -18.38 12.49 -37.00
N ASP A 116 -18.98 12.06 -35.88
CA ASP A 116 -20.42 11.80 -35.77
C ASP A 116 -21.29 13.09 -35.78
N GLY A 117 -20.69 14.27 -35.66
CA GLY A 117 -21.40 15.57 -35.62
C GLY A 117 -21.66 16.24 -36.97
N LEU A 118 -21.28 15.61 -38.09
CA LEU A 118 -21.33 16.22 -39.43
C LEU A 118 -22.36 15.57 -40.39
N GLU A 119 -23.25 14.69 -39.91
CA GLU A 119 -24.22 13.98 -40.76
C GLU A 119 -25.63 14.59 -40.85
N ASP A 120 -25.89 15.79 -40.31
CA ASP A 120 -27.19 16.47 -40.45
C ASP A 120 -27.07 17.83 -41.17
N GLU A 121 -27.07 17.80 -42.52
CA GLU A 121 -27.52 18.93 -43.38
C GLU A 121 -28.45 18.43 -44.51
#